data_AF-A0A6P1J2M0-F1
#
_entry.id   AF-A0A6P1J2M0-F1
#
_cell.length_a   1.000
_cell.length_b   1.000
_cell.length_c   1.000
_cell.angle_alpha   90.00
_cell.angle_beta   90.00
_cell.angle_gamma   90.00
#
_symmetry.space_group_name_H-M   'P 1'
#
loop_
_entity.id
_entity.type
_entity.pdbx_description
1 polymer ?
#
loop_
_entity_poly.entity_id
_entity_poly.type
_entity_poly.pdbx_seq_one_letter_code
_entity_poly.pdbx_strand_id
1 'polypeptide(L)'
;MQYSLSHHKLKLILAAQGLKTGDAGGIDQLFGGKDGYYWYGTLRDLCPEGKTLSWENQYAMVAAIQAHENATAEEDEMKPQVPSAANIAAISKLLADPI
;
A
#
# COMPACT_ATOMS: atom_id res chain seq x y z
N MET A 1 13.15 -5.11 -10.65
CA MET A 1 12.54 -5.66 -9.43
C MET A 1 11.05 -5.64 -9.66
N GLN A 2 10.40 -6.81 -9.60
CA GLN A 2 8.94 -6.89 -9.72
C GLN A 2 8.30 -6.59 -8.37
N TYR A 3 7.07 -6.10 -8.43
CA TYR A 3 6.27 -5.75 -7.26
C TYR A 3 4.96 -6.49 -7.34
N SER A 4 4.48 -7.00 -6.20
CA SER A 4 3.17 -7.62 -6.12
C SER A 4 2.41 -7.21 -4.87
N LEU A 5 1.09 -7.21 -4.97
CA LEU A 5 0.16 -6.88 -3.91
C LEU A 5 -0.96 -7.92 -3.86
N SER A 6 -1.19 -8.48 -2.69
CA SER A 6 -2.35 -9.30 -2.36
C SER A 6 -2.70 -9.12 -0.90
N HIS A 7 -3.95 -9.38 -0.51
CA HIS A 7 -4.33 -9.39 0.91
C HIS A 7 -3.52 -10.38 1.73
N HIS A 8 -3.14 -11.52 1.13
CA HIS A 8 -2.27 -12.50 1.80
C HIS A 8 -0.89 -11.90 2.08
N LYS A 9 -0.28 -11.24 1.09
CA LYS A 9 1.03 -10.58 1.26
C LYS A 9 0.97 -9.48 2.33
N LEU A 10 -0.07 -8.64 2.33
CA LEU A 10 -0.27 -7.63 3.37
C LEU A 10 -0.35 -8.26 4.78
N LYS A 11 -1.09 -9.37 4.94
CA LYS A 11 -1.15 -10.10 6.21
C LYS A 11 0.21 -10.65 6.64
N LEU A 12 0.99 -11.20 5.70
CA LEU A 12 2.36 -11.68 5.98
C LEU A 12 3.30 -10.54 6.40
N ILE A 13 3.20 -9.37 5.74
CA ILE A 13 3.97 -8.17 6.09
C ILE A 13 3.68 -7.76 7.53
N LEU A 14 2.40 -7.67 7.92
CA LEU A 14 2.03 -7.32 9.29
C LEU A 14 2.50 -8.38 10.29
N ALA A 15 2.28 -9.66 9.99
CA ALA A 15 2.68 -10.77 10.85
C ALA A 15 4.20 -10.81 11.10
N ALA A 16 5.02 -10.50 10.08
CA ALA A 16 6.47 -10.41 10.20
C ALA A 16 6.95 -9.31 11.15
N GLN A 17 6.10 -8.30 11.41
CA GLN A 17 6.36 -7.22 12.37
C GLN A 17 5.62 -7.41 13.70
N GLY A 18 4.93 -8.55 13.88
CA GLY A 18 4.08 -8.80 15.05
C GLY A 18 2.84 -7.91 15.13
N LEU A 19 2.43 -7.30 14.02
CA LEU A 19 1.30 -6.38 13.93
C LEU A 19 0.01 -7.09 13.48
N LYS A 20 -1.12 -6.55 13.90
CA LYS A 20 -2.48 -6.86 13.44
C LYS A 20 -3.03 -5.69 12.62
N THR A 21 -4.05 -5.96 11.81
CA THR A 21 -4.71 -4.94 10.96
C THR A 21 -5.21 -3.71 11.73
N GLY A 22 -5.51 -3.82 13.02
CA GLY A 22 -5.98 -2.71 13.85
C GLY A 22 -4.88 -1.87 14.52
N ASP A 23 -3.61 -2.24 14.38
CA ASP A 23 -2.49 -1.60 15.07
C ASP A 23 -2.02 -0.34 14.33
N ALA A 24 -2.90 0.66 14.23
CA ALA A 24 -2.72 1.85 13.40
C ALA A 24 -1.35 2.52 13.57
N GLY A 25 -0.90 2.76 14.81
CA GLY A 25 0.40 3.40 15.07
C GLY A 25 1.61 2.56 14.63
N GLY A 26 1.52 1.23 14.72
CA GLY A 26 2.56 0.33 14.21
C GLY A 26 2.57 0.26 12.69
N ILE A 27 1.39 0.26 12.08
CA ILE A 27 1.23 0.28 10.62
C ILE A 27 1.70 1.62 10.05
N ASP A 28 1.40 2.75 10.69
CA ASP A 28 1.94 4.06 10.32
C ASP A 28 3.46 3.99 10.20
N GLN A 29 4.15 3.56 11.27
CA GLN A 29 5.61 3.43 11.27
C GLN A 29 6.12 2.50 10.17
N LEU A 30 5.46 1.36 9.95
CA LEU A 30 5.84 0.38 8.93
C LEU A 30 5.68 0.93 7.50
N PHE A 31 4.67 1.75 7.25
CA PHE A 31 4.33 2.31 5.94
C PHE A 31 4.81 3.75 5.75
N GLY A 32 5.89 4.14 6.44
CA GLY A 32 6.59 5.41 6.19
C GLY A 32 6.25 6.56 7.15
N GLY A 33 5.65 6.25 8.30
CA GLY A 33 5.27 7.21 9.32
C GLY A 33 3.90 7.82 9.07
N LYS A 34 3.85 9.15 8.93
CA LYS A 34 2.59 9.87 8.75
C LYS A 34 1.81 9.30 7.56
N ASP A 35 0.50 9.10 7.77
CA ASP A 35 -0.47 8.57 6.82
C ASP A 35 -0.16 7.13 6.36
N GLY A 36 0.73 6.39 7.04
CA GLY A 36 1.09 5.03 6.66
C GLY A 36 -0.08 4.03 6.80
N TYR A 37 -0.90 4.16 7.85
CA TYR A 37 -2.11 3.38 8.05
C TYR A 37 -3.17 3.67 6.98
N TYR A 38 -3.25 4.93 6.52
CA TYR A 38 -4.08 5.31 5.39
C TYR A 38 -3.66 4.56 4.12
N TRP A 39 -2.38 4.63 3.76
CA TRP A 39 -1.87 3.95 2.56
C TRP A 39 -1.96 2.43 2.65
N TYR A 40 -1.84 1.84 3.84
CA TYR A 40 -2.14 0.43 4.04
C TYR A 40 -3.62 0.10 3.72
N GLY A 41 -4.55 0.95 4.13
CA GLY A 41 -5.97 0.85 3.77
C GLY A 41 -6.16 0.94 2.26
N THR A 42 -5.62 1.98 1.61
CA THR A 42 -5.68 2.17 0.15
C THR A 42 -5.12 0.96 -0.61
N LEU A 43 -4.02 0.36 -0.15
CA LEU A 43 -3.45 -0.85 -0.76
C LEU A 43 -4.37 -2.07 -0.60
N ARG A 44 -5.02 -2.21 0.55
CA ARG A 44 -5.97 -3.30 0.78
C ARG A 44 -7.20 -3.14 -0.12
N ASP A 45 -7.69 -1.93 -0.29
CA ASP A 45 -8.91 -1.64 -1.05
C ASP A 45 -8.65 -1.68 -2.57
N LEU A 46 -7.45 -1.26 -3.01
CA LEU A 46 -6.97 -1.40 -4.39
C LEU A 46 -6.96 -2.86 -4.86
N CYS A 47 -6.64 -3.81 -3.97
CA CYS A 47 -6.48 -5.21 -4.33
C CYS A 47 -7.79 -5.99 -4.11
N PRO A 48 -8.39 -6.58 -5.16
CA PRO A 48 -9.55 -7.44 -4.98
C PRO A 48 -9.25 -8.67 -4.13
N GLU A 49 -10.25 -9.15 -3.38
CA GLU A 49 -10.11 -10.37 -2.58
C GLU A 49 -9.74 -11.59 -3.44
N GLY A 50 -8.79 -12.39 -2.96
CA GLY A 50 -8.32 -13.60 -3.64
C GLY A 50 -7.52 -13.36 -4.93
N LYS A 51 -7.20 -12.10 -5.26
CA LYS A 51 -6.35 -11.74 -6.41
C LYS A 51 -4.96 -11.28 -5.96
N THR A 52 -4.04 -11.30 -6.91
CA THR A 52 -2.71 -10.70 -6.79
C THR A 52 -2.54 -9.75 -7.96
N LEU A 53 -2.20 -8.49 -7.66
CA LEU A 53 -1.76 -7.52 -8.64
C LEU A 53 -0.23 -7.57 -8.73
N SER A 54 0.31 -7.34 -9.93
CA SER A 54 1.75 -7.34 -10.17
C SER A 54 2.16 -6.21 -11.10
N TRP A 55 3.34 -5.64 -10.88
CA TRP A 55 3.91 -4.57 -11.67
C TRP A 55 5.40 -4.80 -11.94
N GLU A 56 5.85 -4.45 -13.14
CA GLU A 56 7.23 -4.64 -13.59
C GLU A 56 8.23 -3.68 -12.92
N ASN A 57 7.75 -2.55 -12.39
CA ASN A 57 8.61 -1.54 -11.76
C ASN A 57 7.85 -0.67 -10.75
N GLN A 58 8.62 0.07 -9.95
CA GLN A 58 8.11 0.94 -8.88
C GLN A 58 7.15 2.00 -9.42
N TYR A 59 7.47 2.63 -10.55
CA TYR A 59 6.65 3.71 -11.11
C TYR A 59 5.26 3.22 -11.49
N ALA A 60 5.16 2.05 -12.11
CA ALA A 60 3.88 1.44 -12.47
C ALA A 60 3.03 1.13 -11.22
N MET A 61 3.65 0.61 -10.16
CA MET A 61 2.97 0.36 -8.88
C MET A 61 2.46 1.66 -8.23
N VAL A 62 3.33 2.68 -8.10
CA VAL A 62 2.96 3.97 -7.48
C VAL A 62 1.87 4.67 -8.30
N ALA A 63 1.95 4.64 -9.64
CA ALA A 63 0.93 5.20 -10.50
C ALA A 63 -0.43 4.50 -10.32
N ALA A 64 -0.45 3.18 -10.17
CA ALA A 64 -1.69 2.43 -9.93
C ALA A 64 -2.31 2.77 -8.56
N ILE A 65 -1.49 2.90 -7.51
CA ILE A 65 -1.94 3.33 -6.18
C ILE A 65 -2.56 4.73 -6.25
N GLN A 66 -1.87 5.69 -6.89
CA GLN A 66 -2.38 7.05 -7.02
C GLN A 66 -3.65 7.12 -7.88
N ALA A 67 -3.75 6.30 -8.93
CA ALA A 67 -4.95 6.25 -9.77
C ALA A 67 -6.17 5.77 -8.98
N HIS A 68 -6.00 4.77 -8.10
CA HIS A 68 -7.06 4.30 -7.22
C HIS A 68 -7.46 5.35 -6.19
N GLU A 69 -6.49 5.98 -5.52
CA GLU A 69 -6.73 7.10 -4.61
C GLU A 69 -7.48 8.24 -5.28
N ASN A 70 -7.11 8.60 -6.51
CA ASN A 70 -7.78 9.67 -7.25
C ASN A 70 -9.24 9.30 -7.54
N ALA A 71 -9.52 8.06 -7.94
CA ALA A 71 -10.88 7.60 -8.20
C ALA A 71 -11.73 7.60 -6.93
N THR A 72 -11.21 7.09 -5.80
CA THR A 72 -11.95 7.08 -4.53
C THR A 72 -12.18 8.49 -4.00
N ALA A 73 -11.19 9.38 -4.11
CA ALA A 73 -11.34 10.77 -3.69
C ALA A 73 -12.35 11.54 -4.56
N GLU A 74 -12.39 11.27 -5.87
CA GLU A 74 -13.39 11.84 -6.78
C GLU A 74 -14.81 11.38 -6.42
N GLU A 75 -14.99 10.09 -6.14
CA GLU A 75 -16.28 9.52 -5.69
C GLU A 75 -16.76 10.14 -4.37
N ASP A 76 -15.83 10.45 -3.46
CA ASP A 76 -16.11 11.07 -2.16
C ASP A 76 -16.19 12.61 -2.20
N GLU A 77 -16.08 13.24 -3.38
CA GLU A 77 -15.98 14.71 -3.57
C GLU A 77 -14.87 15.37 -2.71
N MET A 78 -13.78 14.64 -2.47
CA MET A 78 -12.64 15.08 -1.67
C MET A 78 -11.38 15.31 -2.52
N LYS A 79 -10.42 16.05 -1.95
CA LYS A 79 -9.10 16.21 -2.58
C LYS A 79 -8.28 14.92 -2.37
N PRO A 80 -7.68 14.33 -3.42
CA PRO A 80 -6.86 13.14 -3.27
C PRO A 80 -5.61 13.42 -2.45
N GLN A 81 -5.19 12.42 -1.68
CA GLN A 81 -3.92 12.40 -1.01
C GLN A 81 -2.80 11.98 -1.98
N VAL A 82 -1.58 12.41 -1.67
CA VAL A 82 -0.38 12.04 -2.45
C VAL A 82 0.61 11.38 -1.50
N PRO A 83 1.11 10.16 -1.80
CA PRO A 83 2.02 9.48 -0.90
C PRO A 83 3.32 10.26 -0.81
N SER A 84 3.83 10.45 0.41
CA SER A 84 5.11 11.09 0.61
C SER A 84 6.26 10.21 0.10
N ALA A 85 7.45 10.78 -0.05
CA ALA A 85 8.65 10.01 -0.40
C ALA A 85 8.93 8.88 0.60
N ALA A 86 8.63 9.08 1.89
CA ALA A 86 8.78 8.07 2.92
C ALA A 86 7.78 6.91 2.73
N ASN A 87 6.52 7.23 2.41
CA ASN A 87 5.50 6.21 2.13
C ASN A 87 5.89 5.41 0.88
N ILE A 88 6.28 6.06 -0.20
CA ILE A 88 6.70 5.41 -1.45
C ILE A 88 7.86 4.46 -1.18
N ALA A 89 8.89 4.90 -0.44
CA ALA A 89 10.04 4.07 -0.12
C ALA A 89 9.65 2.83 0.71
N ALA A 90 8.80 3.00 1.72
CA ALA A 90 8.32 1.91 2.57
C ALA A 90 7.48 0.91 1.76
N ILE A 91 6.46 1.37 1.03
CA ILE A 91 5.59 0.54 0.19
C ILE A 91 6.43 -0.25 -0.82
N SER A 92 7.38 0.41 -1.48
CA SER A 92 8.25 -0.23 -2.46
C SER A 92 9.11 -1.33 -1.83
N LYS A 93 9.64 -1.09 -0.64
CA LYS A 93 10.42 -2.11 0.08
C LYS A 93 9.54 -3.32 0.46
N LEU A 94 8.31 -3.08 0.92
CA LEU A 94 7.41 -4.12 1.41
C LEU A 94 6.78 -4.94 0.28
N LEU A 95 6.49 -4.31 -0.86
CA LEU A 95 5.81 -4.94 -1.99
C LEU A 95 6.76 -5.49 -3.06
N ALA A 96 8.07 -5.26 -2.95
CA ALA A 96 9.05 -5.90 -3.81
C ALA A 96 8.97 -7.43 -3.66
N ASP A 97 9.02 -8.15 -4.78
CA ASP A 97 9.12 -9.60 -4.77
C ASP A 97 10.59 -10.03 -4.61
N PRO A 98 10.90 -10.99 -3.72
CA PRO A 98 12.23 -11.57 -3.67
C PRO A 98 12.51 -12.28 -5.00
N ILE A 99 13.70 -12.02 -5.56
CA ILE A 99 14.20 -12.73 -6.75
C ILE A 99 14.49 -14.18 -6.40
#